data_AF-A0AA39WQB0-F1
#
_entry.id   AF-A0AA39WQB0-F1
#
_cell.length_a   1.000
_cell.length_b   1.000
_cell.length_c   1.000
_cell.angle_alpha   90.00
_cell.angle_beta   90.00
_cell.angle_gamma   90.00
#
_symmetry.space_group_name_H-M   'P 1'
#
loop_
_entity.id
_entity.type
_entity.pdbx_description
1 polymer ?
#
loop_
_entity_poly.entity_id
_entity_poly.type
_entity_poly.pdbx_seq_one_letter_code
_entity_poly.pdbx_strand_id
1 'polypeptide(L)'
;MSVYDIFFVFGKPGSYVLDCPKRCIKHNIPSDLSARLSQHQGTQILSLALDCNDNCFFVVKNQDGRRNWYISAGAQRAYPSLQEFINKSKTAGRDITSFRATFGTQGNDYIAANSSTGAWRTWNASARLNGQMQNFAAKNVRAMAMGMNGAYVILYTDATFYYACSNNYPTLSKLLENTMRGELVFVAMNPYRRDEYFVVLANSQVHIKASAVLERHVETVLADYPSLEVITSTVVKRNTEVSSTSGLPPQARRKEFLRAIGASVGNGIVGAGISAIFGACTVM
;
A
#
# COMPACT_ATOMS: atom_id res chain seq x y z
N MET A 1 11.59 12.34 7.18
CA MET A 1 10.45 12.30 6.25
C MET A 1 9.40 11.39 6.85
N SER A 2 8.10 11.66 6.68
CA SER A 2 7.07 10.70 7.09
C SER A 2 7.02 9.54 6.09
N VAL A 3 7.16 8.30 6.56
CA VAL A 3 6.94 7.09 5.74
C VAL A 3 5.54 6.99 5.15
N TYR A 4 4.60 7.78 5.67
CA TYR A 4 3.21 7.85 5.23
C TYR A 4 3.05 8.58 3.89
N ASP A 5 4.09 9.26 3.42
CA ASP A 5 4.10 10.01 2.15
C ASP A 5 4.75 9.24 1.00
N ILE A 6 5.13 7.97 1.23
CA ILE A 6 5.66 7.09 0.17
C ILE A 6 4.50 6.34 -0.48
N PHE A 7 4.43 6.39 -1.80
CA PHE A 7 3.51 5.58 -2.59
C PHE A 7 4.28 4.86 -3.71
N PHE A 8 3.95 3.59 -3.93
CA PHE A 8 4.56 2.79 -4.98
C PHE A 8 3.51 1.97 -5.72
N VAL A 9 3.63 1.83 -7.04
CA VAL A 9 2.82 0.90 -7.82
C VAL A 9 3.66 0.23 -8.90
N PHE A 10 3.43 -1.07 -9.11
CA PHE A 10 3.92 -1.79 -10.27
C PHE A 10 2.97 -1.61 -11.45
N GLY A 11 3.51 -1.40 -12.65
CA GLY A 11 2.76 -1.49 -13.90
C GLY A 11 3.04 -2.81 -14.61
N LYS A 12 3.01 -2.77 -15.95
CA LYS A 12 3.56 -3.83 -16.80
C LYS A 12 5.01 -4.19 -16.41
N PRO A 13 5.52 -5.38 -16.77
CA PRO A 13 6.89 -5.77 -16.45
C PRO A 13 7.93 -4.68 -16.76
N GLY A 14 8.70 -4.28 -15.74
CA GLY A 14 9.69 -3.21 -15.85
C GLY A 14 9.11 -1.79 -15.78
N SER A 15 7.84 -1.62 -15.42
CA SER A 15 7.19 -0.32 -15.24
C SER A 15 6.80 -0.10 -13.79
N TYR A 16 6.96 1.11 -13.29
CA TYR A 16 6.51 1.50 -11.95
C TYR A 16 6.40 3.02 -11.77
N VAL A 17 5.67 3.41 -10.72
CA VAL A 17 5.69 4.77 -10.17
C VAL A 17 6.11 4.71 -8.71
N LEU A 18 7.04 5.57 -8.32
CA LEU A 18 7.43 5.81 -6.92
C LEU A 18 7.22 7.29 -6.64
N ASP A 19 6.24 7.61 -5.81
CA ASP A 19 5.95 8.97 -5.37
C ASP A 19 6.45 9.17 -3.94
N CYS A 20 7.28 10.20 -3.78
CA CYS A 20 7.90 10.60 -2.52
C CYS A 20 7.85 12.14 -2.43
N PRO A 21 7.94 12.75 -1.23
CA PRO A 21 7.82 14.19 -1.03
C PRO A 21 8.70 15.11 -1.90
N LYS A 22 9.87 14.64 -2.36
CA LYS A 22 10.80 15.45 -3.17
C LYS A 22 10.62 15.21 -4.67
N ARG A 23 10.07 14.07 -5.08
CA ARG A 23 9.96 13.69 -6.49
C ARG A 23 8.99 12.52 -6.71
N CYS A 24 8.36 12.53 -7.86
CA CYS A 24 7.59 11.42 -8.41
C CYS A 24 8.38 10.78 -9.56
N ILE A 25 8.93 9.60 -9.33
CA ILE A 25 9.67 8.81 -10.33
C ILE A 25 8.69 7.98 -11.15
N LYS A 26 8.85 8.08 -12.46
CA LYS A 26 7.99 7.47 -13.47
C LYS A 26 8.86 6.65 -14.41
N HIS A 27 8.78 5.33 -14.34
CA HIS A 27 9.64 4.47 -15.15
C HIS A 27 8.80 3.60 -16.08
N ASN A 28 9.00 3.74 -17.39
CA ASN A 28 8.30 2.98 -18.44
C ASN A 28 6.76 2.97 -18.28
N ILE A 29 6.18 4.09 -17.86
CA ILE A 29 4.73 4.26 -17.71
C ILE A 29 4.10 4.88 -18.98
N PRO A 30 2.78 4.80 -19.17
CA PRO A 30 2.10 5.38 -20.32
C PRO A 30 2.32 6.90 -20.39
N SER A 31 2.52 7.44 -21.60
CA SER A 31 2.80 8.87 -21.80
C SER A 31 1.68 9.77 -21.28
N ASP A 32 0.41 9.37 -21.50
CA ASP A 32 -0.76 10.11 -20.97
C ASP A 32 -0.77 10.13 -19.43
N LEU A 33 -0.47 9.00 -18.77
CA LEU A 33 -0.34 8.96 -17.31
C LEU A 33 0.82 9.85 -16.84
N SER A 34 1.97 9.77 -17.51
CA SER A 34 3.15 10.57 -17.18
C SER A 34 2.86 12.07 -17.27
N ALA A 35 2.21 12.50 -18.37
CA ALA A 35 1.81 13.87 -18.61
C ALA A 35 0.82 14.37 -17.55
N ARG A 36 -0.21 13.59 -17.22
CA ARG A 36 -1.20 13.93 -16.18
C ARG A 36 -0.54 14.07 -14.81
N LEU A 37 0.29 13.11 -14.41
CA LEU A 37 1.03 13.20 -13.16
C LEU A 37 2.05 14.35 -13.16
N SER A 38 2.45 14.89 -14.32
CA SER A 38 3.34 16.06 -14.40
C SER A 38 2.58 17.39 -14.37
N GLN A 39 1.36 17.44 -14.89
CA GLN A 39 0.47 18.61 -14.79
C GLN A 39 0.10 18.89 -13.33
N HIS A 40 0.04 17.82 -12.54
CA HIS A 40 -0.13 17.84 -11.10
C HIS A 40 1.26 17.96 -10.43
N GLN A 41 1.90 19.14 -10.53
CA GLN A 41 3.16 19.38 -9.82
C GLN A 41 2.97 19.36 -8.29
N GLY A 42 3.87 18.64 -7.58
CA GLY A 42 3.87 18.58 -6.12
C GLY A 42 2.68 17.85 -5.50
N THR A 43 2.06 16.93 -6.24
CA THR A 43 0.89 16.18 -5.77
C THR A 43 1.25 14.89 -5.07
N GLN A 44 0.43 14.53 -4.08
CA GLN A 44 0.49 13.25 -3.40
C GLN A 44 -0.43 12.24 -4.11
N ILE A 45 0.11 11.10 -4.53
CA ILE A 45 -0.69 9.99 -5.05
C ILE A 45 -1.42 9.31 -3.88
N LEU A 46 -2.76 9.34 -3.91
CA LEU A 46 -3.60 8.69 -2.90
C LEU A 46 -4.04 7.28 -3.34
N SER A 47 -4.17 7.09 -4.65
CA SER A 47 -4.46 5.80 -5.28
C SER A 47 -3.92 5.83 -6.70
N LEU A 48 -3.31 4.73 -7.14
CA LEU A 48 -2.95 4.54 -8.54
C LEU A 48 -2.99 3.03 -8.81
N ALA A 49 -3.69 2.65 -9.87
CA ALA A 49 -3.73 1.31 -10.41
C ALA A 49 -3.25 1.38 -11.87
N LEU A 50 -2.38 0.45 -12.26
CA LEU A 50 -1.80 0.36 -13.60
C LEU A 50 -1.74 -1.12 -13.99
N ASP A 51 -2.27 -1.47 -15.16
CA ASP A 51 -2.22 -2.84 -15.67
C ASP A 51 -1.15 -3.04 -16.76
N CYS A 52 -1.05 -4.27 -17.28
CA CYS A 52 -0.09 -4.64 -18.31
C CYS A 52 -0.35 -3.99 -19.68
N ASN A 53 -1.57 -3.48 -19.90
CA ASN A 53 -2.03 -2.87 -21.15
C ASN A 53 -2.05 -1.34 -21.05
N ASP A 54 -1.29 -0.77 -20.11
CA ASP A 54 -1.18 0.68 -19.91
C ASP A 54 -2.51 1.34 -19.49
N ASN A 55 -3.49 0.56 -19.05
CA ASN A 55 -4.73 1.08 -18.49
C ASN A 55 -4.48 1.55 -17.07
N CYS A 56 -4.92 2.77 -16.76
CA CYS A 56 -4.73 3.36 -15.44
C CYS A 56 -6.00 3.94 -14.84
N PHE A 57 -6.01 3.96 -13.51
CA PHE A 57 -6.91 4.74 -12.65
C PHE A 57 -6.06 5.43 -11.60
N PHE A 58 -6.32 6.70 -11.28
CA PHE A 58 -5.66 7.35 -10.16
C PHE A 58 -6.53 8.35 -9.42
N VAL A 59 -6.12 8.61 -8.18
CA VAL A 59 -6.55 9.71 -7.34
C VAL A 59 -5.32 10.40 -6.78
N VAL A 60 -5.24 11.72 -6.95
CA VAL A 60 -4.14 12.55 -6.45
C VAL A 60 -4.68 13.68 -5.59
N LYS A 61 -3.86 14.19 -4.67
CA LYS A 61 -4.10 15.40 -3.90
C LYS A 61 -3.10 16.47 -4.35
N ASN A 62 -3.61 17.59 -4.84
CA ASN A 62 -2.83 18.75 -5.22
C ASN A 62 -2.24 19.48 -4.01
N GLN A 63 -1.25 20.34 -4.23
CA GLN A 63 -0.67 21.21 -3.19
C GLN A 63 -1.70 22.11 -2.52
N ASP A 64 -2.71 22.58 -3.28
CA ASP A 64 -3.85 23.36 -2.77
C ASP A 64 -4.85 22.52 -1.94
N GLY A 65 -4.56 21.22 -1.74
CA GLY A 65 -5.38 20.28 -1.02
C GLY A 65 -6.54 19.68 -1.84
N ARG A 66 -6.81 20.18 -3.04
CA ARG A 66 -7.87 19.64 -3.91
C ARG A 66 -7.51 18.26 -4.39
N ARG A 67 -8.49 17.36 -4.43
CA ARG A 67 -8.30 16.02 -4.95
C ARG A 67 -8.83 15.93 -6.36
N ASN A 68 -8.08 15.24 -7.21
CA ASN A 68 -8.46 14.95 -8.59
C ASN A 68 -8.41 13.45 -8.82
N TRP A 69 -9.16 12.98 -9.80
CA TRP A 69 -9.17 11.58 -10.18
C TRP A 69 -9.21 11.45 -11.70
N TYR A 70 -8.79 10.29 -12.18
CA TYR A 70 -8.79 9.97 -13.59
C TYR A 70 -8.93 8.46 -13.80
N ILE A 71 -9.58 8.10 -14.90
CA ILE A 71 -9.60 6.73 -15.42
C ILE A 71 -9.40 6.79 -16.94
N SER A 72 -8.39 6.07 -17.42
CA SER A 72 -8.07 6.01 -18.86
C SER A 72 -9.20 5.41 -19.68
N ALA A 73 -9.36 5.86 -20.93
CA ALA A 73 -10.37 5.29 -21.84
C ALA A 73 -10.16 3.78 -22.08
N GLY A 74 -8.91 3.32 -22.01
CA GLY A 74 -8.59 1.90 -22.01
C GLY A 74 -9.14 1.19 -20.77
N ALA A 75 -8.89 1.72 -19.57
CA ALA A 75 -9.45 1.18 -18.32
C ALA A 75 -10.99 1.17 -18.30
N GLN A 76 -11.64 2.20 -18.83
CA GLN A 76 -13.11 2.25 -18.91
C GLN A 76 -13.69 1.08 -19.72
N ARG A 77 -13.00 0.67 -20.78
CA ARG A 77 -13.39 -0.47 -21.63
C ARG A 77 -12.96 -1.82 -21.07
N ALA A 78 -11.77 -1.88 -20.47
CA ALA A 78 -11.21 -3.11 -19.92
C ALA A 78 -11.78 -3.50 -18.56
N TYR A 79 -12.41 -2.57 -17.83
CA TYR A 79 -13.01 -2.77 -16.52
C TYR A 79 -14.43 -2.17 -16.45
N PRO A 80 -15.39 -2.63 -17.26
CA PRO A 80 -16.74 -2.05 -17.34
C PRO A 80 -17.48 -2.11 -16.00
N SER A 81 -17.28 -3.17 -15.20
CA SER A 81 -17.86 -3.30 -13.85
C SER A 81 -17.29 -2.27 -12.86
N LEU A 82 -16.01 -1.91 -12.99
CA LEU A 82 -15.41 -0.83 -12.21
C LEU A 82 -15.97 0.52 -12.66
N GLN A 83 -16.07 0.73 -13.98
CA GLN A 83 -16.64 1.97 -14.53
C GLN A 83 -18.09 2.16 -14.09
N GLU A 84 -18.90 1.11 -14.10
CA GLU A 84 -20.27 1.12 -13.60
C GLU A 84 -20.31 1.47 -12.10
N PHE A 85 -19.38 0.93 -11.30
CA PHE A 85 -19.28 1.23 -9.86
C PHE A 85 -18.93 2.70 -9.59
N ILE A 86 -18.00 3.27 -10.36
CA ILE A 86 -17.64 4.69 -10.30
C ILE A 86 -18.84 5.55 -10.74
N ASN A 87 -19.49 5.20 -11.86
CA ASN A 87 -20.65 5.94 -12.39
C ASN A 87 -21.82 5.95 -11.41
N LYS A 88 -22.18 4.78 -10.84
CA LYS A 88 -23.20 4.69 -9.78
C LYS A 88 -22.87 5.57 -8.59
N SER A 89 -21.60 5.64 -8.21
CA SER A 89 -21.17 6.51 -7.12
C SER A 89 -21.31 7.99 -7.47
N LYS A 90 -20.97 8.36 -8.71
CA LYS A 90 -21.12 9.72 -9.23
C LYS A 90 -22.58 10.16 -9.28
N THR A 91 -23.48 9.32 -9.81
CA THR A 91 -24.92 9.60 -9.88
C THR A 91 -25.54 9.75 -8.48
N ALA A 92 -25.03 9.03 -7.49
CA ALA A 92 -25.44 9.16 -6.09
C ALA A 92 -24.79 10.34 -5.35
N GLY A 93 -24.06 11.24 -6.03
CA GLY A 93 -23.43 12.41 -5.43
C GLY A 93 -22.24 12.09 -4.50
N ARG A 94 -21.64 10.90 -4.64
CA ARG A 94 -20.56 10.45 -3.75
C ARG A 94 -19.20 10.96 -4.21
N ASP A 95 -18.29 11.18 -3.27
CA ASP A 95 -16.93 11.62 -3.56
C ASP A 95 -16.12 10.51 -4.25
N ILE A 96 -15.76 10.75 -5.52
CA ILE A 96 -14.94 9.83 -6.31
C ILE A 96 -13.47 9.85 -5.86
N THR A 97 -13.02 10.95 -5.26
CA THR A 97 -11.64 11.07 -4.77
C THR A 97 -11.37 10.29 -3.48
N SER A 98 -12.42 9.69 -2.92
CA SER A 98 -12.33 8.71 -1.84
C SER A 98 -12.17 7.27 -2.35
N PHE A 99 -12.12 7.07 -3.67
CA PHE A 99 -11.83 5.74 -4.22
C PHE A 99 -10.37 5.33 -4.01
N ARG A 100 -10.21 4.04 -3.75
CA ARG A 100 -8.95 3.29 -3.86
C ARG A 100 -9.19 2.16 -4.83
N ALA A 101 -8.24 1.91 -5.72
CA ALA A 101 -8.29 0.78 -6.63
C ALA A 101 -6.90 0.18 -6.85
N THR A 102 -6.88 -1.11 -7.13
CA THR A 102 -5.70 -1.87 -7.56
C THR A 102 -6.13 -2.89 -8.62
N PHE A 103 -5.27 -3.13 -9.60
CA PHE A 103 -5.52 -4.07 -10.70
C PHE A 103 -4.69 -5.34 -10.48
N GLY A 104 -5.27 -6.48 -10.88
CA GLY A 104 -4.65 -7.78 -10.79
C GLY A 104 -3.97 -8.22 -12.08
N THR A 105 -3.78 -9.52 -12.21
CA THR A 105 -3.04 -10.15 -13.33
C THR A 105 -3.76 -10.13 -14.66
N GLN A 106 -5.09 -10.16 -14.64
CA GLN A 106 -5.91 -10.37 -15.83
C GLN A 106 -6.78 -9.16 -16.10
N GLY A 107 -7.19 -8.98 -17.36
CA GLY A 107 -8.21 -7.99 -17.70
C GLY A 107 -9.49 -8.24 -16.89
N ASN A 108 -10.06 -7.19 -16.33
CA ASN A 108 -11.14 -7.20 -15.33
C ASN A 108 -10.76 -7.62 -13.90
N ASP A 109 -9.54 -8.02 -13.58
CA ASP A 109 -9.18 -8.40 -12.21
C ASP A 109 -8.89 -7.14 -11.38
N TYR A 110 -9.71 -6.84 -10.36
CA TYR A 110 -9.53 -5.63 -9.56
C TYR A 110 -10.14 -5.72 -8.16
N ILE A 111 -9.63 -4.86 -7.28
CA ILE A 111 -10.25 -4.50 -6.00
C ILE A 111 -10.45 -2.99 -6.00
N ALA A 112 -11.67 -2.54 -5.73
CA ALA A 112 -11.99 -1.13 -5.56
C ALA A 112 -12.84 -0.89 -4.31
N ALA A 113 -12.54 0.19 -3.61
CA ALA A 113 -13.21 0.62 -2.39
C ALA A 113 -13.50 2.10 -2.47
N ASN A 114 -14.67 2.54 -1.99
CA ASN A 114 -14.97 3.94 -1.76
C ASN A 114 -15.14 4.17 -0.26
N SER A 115 -14.11 4.74 0.37
CA SER A 115 -14.09 4.95 1.82
C SER A 115 -15.16 5.93 2.30
N SER A 116 -15.61 6.87 1.47
CA SER A 116 -16.69 7.81 1.86
C SER A 116 -18.04 7.11 2.10
N THR A 117 -18.25 5.94 1.49
CA THR A 117 -19.56 5.25 1.53
C THR A 117 -19.51 3.86 2.15
N GLY A 118 -18.31 3.33 2.42
CA GLY A 118 -18.18 1.96 2.87
C GLY A 118 -18.47 0.92 1.78
N ALA A 119 -18.62 1.34 0.52
CA ALA A 119 -18.88 0.46 -0.61
C ALA A 119 -17.58 -0.12 -1.18
N TRP A 120 -17.64 -1.37 -1.63
CA TRP A 120 -16.58 -2.02 -2.39
C TRP A 120 -17.12 -2.71 -3.61
N ARG A 121 -16.21 -3.01 -4.54
CA ARG A 121 -16.44 -3.98 -5.59
C ARG A 121 -15.14 -4.70 -5.91
N THR A 122 -15.25 -5.99 -6.15
CA THR A 122 -14.20 -6.82 -6.72
C THR A 122 -14.71 -7.49 -7.97
N TRP A 123 -13.77 -7.90 -8.81
CA TRP A 123 -14.05 -8.80 -9.92
C TRP A 123 -12.89 -9.75 -10.08
N ASN A 124 -13.18 -11.05 -10.26
CA ASN A 124 -12.22 -12.16 -10.27
C ASN A 124 -11.28 -12.28 -9.05
N ALA A 125 -11.58 -11.52 -7.98
CA ALA A 125 -11.00 -11.74 -6.67
C ALA A 125 -11.24 -13.18 -6.18
N SER A 126 -10.25 -13.72 -5.46
CA SER A 126 -10.36 -15.07 -4.87
C SER A 126 -11.66 -15.20 -4.04
N ALA A 127 -12.29 -16.38 -4.06
CA ALA A 127 -13.51 -16.64 -3.28
C ALA A 127 -13.30 -16.31 -1.78
N ARG A 128 -12.07 -16.51 -1.28
CA ARG A 128 -11.64 -16.11 0.07
C ARG A 128 -11.72 -14.61 0.29
N LEU A 129 -11.27 -13.79 -0.67
CA LEU A 129 -11.41 -12.34 -0.59
C LEU A 129 -12.88 -11.92 -0.60
N ASN A 130 -13.70 -12.50 -1.49
CA ASN A 130 -15.13 -12.16 -1.56
C ASN A 130 -15.88 -12.49 -0.26
N GLY A 131 -15.62 -13.65 0.35
CA GLY A 131 -16.19 -14.02 1.65
C GLY A 131 -15.73 -13.12 2.78
N GLN A 132 -14.46 -12.71 2.77
CA GLN A 132 -13.92 -11.78 3.77
C GLN A 132 -14.48 -10.36 3.62
N MET A 133 -14.68 -9.88 2.39
CA MET A 133 -15.20 -8.54 2.13
C MET A 133 -16.61 -8.30 2.67
N GLN A 134 -17.45 -9.34 2.78
CA GLN A 134 -18.76 -9.22 3.41
C GLN A 134 -18.66 -8.84 4.90
N ASN A 135 -17.54 -9.17 5.55
CA ASN A 135 -17.31 -8.93 6.97
C ASN A 135 -16.59 -7.59 7.24
N PHE A 136 -16.13 -6.89 6.19
CA PHE A 136 -15.30 -5.69 6.35
C PHE A 136 -15.92 -4.45 5.69
N ALA A 137 -16.04 -3.37 6.46
CA ALA A 137 -16.57 -2.12 5.93
C ALA A 137 -15.50 -1.27 5.20
N ALA A 138 -15.80 -0.72 4.01
CA ALA A 138 -14.82 0.08 3.22
C ALA A 138 -14.43 1.39 3.87
N LYS A 139 -15.25 1.85 4.80
CA LYS A 139 -15.12 3.14 5.47
C LYS A 139 -13.74 3.29 6.11
N ASN A 140 -13.07 2.17 6.36
CA ASN A 140 -11.78 2.14 7.00
C ASN A 140 -10.65 1.67 6.10
N VAL A 141 -10.76 1.69 4.76
CA VAL A 141 -9.63 1.24 3.92
C VAL A 141 -8.70 2.36 3.49
N ARG A 142 -7.43 2.13 3.81
CA ARG A 142 -6.33 3.04 3.60
C ARG A 142 -5.58 2.69 2.32
N ALA A 143 -5.19 1.42 2.18
CA ALA A 143 -4.44 0.93 1.03
C ALA A 143 -4.81 -0.52 0.72
N MET A 144 -4.65 -0.91 -0.54
CA MET A 144 -4.91 -2.26 -1.03
C MET A 144 -3.82 -2.62 -2.04
N ALA A 145 -3.35 -3.85 -1.96
CA ALA A 145 -2.45 -4.42 -2.95
C ALA A 145 -3.02 -5.74 -3.46
N MET A 146 -2.97 -5.91 -4.77
CA MET A 146 -3.37 -7.12 -5.44
C MET A 146 -2.16 -7.69 -6.19
N GLY A 147 -1.98 -8.99 -6.06
CA GLY A 147 -0.88 -9.73 -6.68
C GLY A 147 -1.39 -10.87 -7.55
N MET A 148 -0.47 -11.77 -7.90
CA MET A 148 -0.72 -12.95 -8.71
C MET A 148 -1.84 -13.83 -8.15
N ASN A 149 -2.70 -14.31 -9.04
CA ASN A 149 -3.73 -15.33 -8.78
C ASN A 149 -4.60 -15.00 -7.55
N GLY A 150 -5.07 -13.75 -7.47
CA GLY A 150 -5.95 -13.29 -6.40
C GLY A 150 -5.28 -13.17 -5.03
N ALA A 151 -3.94 -13.13 -4.97
CA ALA A 151 -3.22 -12.77 -3.76
C ALA A 151 -3.50 -11.30 -3.40
N TYR A 152 -3.64 -10.99 -2.11
CA TYR A 152 -3.96 -9.63 -1.68
C TYR A 152 -3.39 -9.27 -0.32
N VAL A 153 -3.27 -7.96 -0.11
CA VAL A 153 -3.15 -7.33 1.21
C VAL A 153 -4.09 -6.13 1.26
N ILE A 154 -4.87 -6.01 2.34
CA ILE A 154 -5.75 -4.87 2.61
C ILE A 154 -5.32 -4.25 3.93
N LEU A 155 -5.01 -2.96 3.90
CA LEU A 155 -4.63 -2.15 5.06
C LEU A 155 -5.76 -1.18 5.42
N TYR A 156 -6.15 -1.21 6.69
CA TYR A 156 -7.21 -0.37 7.23
C TYR A 156 -6.67 0.87 7.95
N THR A 157 -7.53 1.86 8.16
CA THR A 157 -7.23 3.14 8.83
C THR A 157 -6.97 2.96 10.32
N ASP A 158 -7.51 1.90 10.93
CA ASP A 158 -7.24 1.50 12.32
C ASP A 158 -5.94 0.68 12.47
N ALA A 159 -5.13 0.67 11.40
CA ALA A 159 -3.87 -0.04 11.25
C ALA A 159 -3.93 -1.57 11.36
N THR A 160 -5.14 -2.16 11.31
CA THR A 160 -5.28 -3.60 11.04
C THR A 160 -5.01 -3.87 9.56
N PHE A 161 -4.55 -5.08 9.27
CA PHE A 161 -4.40 -5.53 7.89
C PHE A 161 -4.76 -7.01 7.78
N TYR A 162 -5.26 -7.37 6.60
CA TYR A 162 -5.57 -8.76 6.24
C TYR A 162 -4.85 -9.10 4.95
N TYR A 163 -4.38 -10.34 4.86
CA TYR A 163 -3.64 -10.79 3.69
C TYR A 163 -3.91 -12.26 3.40
N ALA A 164 -3.80 -12.60 2.12
CA ALA A 164 -3.70 -13.97 1.66
C ALA A 164 -2.76 -13.98 0.45
N CYS A 165 -1.47 -14.22 0.71
CA CYS A 165 -0.44 -14.11 -0.32
C CYS A 165 0.65 -15.19 -0.27
N SER A 166 0.62 -16.09 0.71
CA SER A 166 1.67 -17.09 0.97
C SER A 166 2.07 -17.94 -0.23
N ASN A 167 1.12 -18.32 -1.09
CA ASN A 167 1.39 -19.16 -2.26
C ASN A 167 2.28 -18.47 -3.30
N ASN A 168 2.04 -17.18 -3.57
CA ASN A 168 2.72 -16.44 -4.64
C ASN A 168 3.76 -15.44 -4.09
N TYR A 169 3.68 -15.10 -2.82
CA TYR A 169 4.57 -14.14 -2.15
C TYR A 169 5.02 -14.70 -0.79
N PRO A 170 5.75 -15.83 -0.77
CA PRO A 170 6.16 -16.47 0.47
C PRO A 170 7.07 -15.59 1.33
N THR A 171 7.92 -14.74 0.73
CA THR A 171 8.79 -13.84 1.49
C THR A 171 7.98 -12.71 2.12
N LEU A 172 7.02 -12.15 1.38
CA LEU A 172 6.07 -11.16 1.91
C LEU A 172 5.21 -11.75 3.03
N SER A 173 4.69 -12.97 2.88
CA SER A 173 3.89 -13.62 3.92
C SER A 173 4.67 -13.72 5.24
N LYS A 174 5.92 -14.19 5.19
CA LYS A 174 6.79 -14.27 6.36
C LYS A 174 7.06 -12.89 6.98
N LEU A 175 7.23 -11.85 6.16
CA LEU A 175 7.37 -10.47 6.65
C LEU A 175 6.10 -10.05 7.41
N LEU A 176 4.93 -10.26 6.81
CA LEU A 176 3.63 -9.87 7.36
C LEU A 176 3.25 -10.68 8.62
N GLU A 177 3.63 -11.95 8.70
CA GLU A 177 3.45 -12.80 9.90
C GLU A 177 4.19 -12.23 11.12
N ASN A 178 5.31 -11.56 10.90
CA ASN A 178 6.13 -10.94 11.96
C ASN A 178 5.84 -9.44 12.14
N THR A 179 4.95 -8.86 11.34
CA THR A 179 4.61 -7.43 11.40
C THR A 179 3.45 -7.21 12.35
N MET A 180 3.62 -6.37 13.37
CA MET A 180 2.58 -6.05 14.33
C MET A 180 1.55 -5.06 13.76
N ARG A 181 0.35 -5.03 14.37
CA ARG A 181 -0.65 -3.99 14.11
C ARG A 181 -0.03 -2.60 14.32
N GLY A 182 -0.22 -1.68 13.38
CA GLY A 182 0.39 -0.34 13.44
C GLY A 182 1.73 -0.23 12.70
N GLU A 183 2.43 -1.35 12.44
CA GLU A 183 3.74 -1.30 11.80
C GLU A 183 3.63 -1.22 10.27
N LEU A 184 2.65 -1.89 9.65
CA LEU A 184 2.47 -1.84 8.20
C LEU A 184 1.87 -0.50 7.77
N VAL A 185 2.63 0.29 6.99
CA VAL A 185 2.22 1.63 6.53
C VAL A 185 1.74 1.60 5.08
N PHE A 186 2.44 0.86 4.23
CA PHE A 186 2.13 0.75 2.80
C PHE A 186 2.58 -0.59 2.25
N VAL A 187 1.87 -1.08 1.24
CA VAL A 187 2.21 -2.31 0.51
C VAL A 187 1.80 -2.17 -0.95
N ALA A 188 2.67 -2.64 -1.84
CA ALA A 188 2.39 -2.90 -3.24
C ALA A 188 2.93 -4.28 -3.62
N MET A 189 2.17 -5.00 -4.43
CA MET A 189 2.52 -6.33 -4.92
C MET A 189 2.61 -6.25 -6.44
N ASN A 190 3.61 -6.88 -7.04
CA ASN A 190 3.69 -6.94 -8.50
C ASN A 190 2.75 -8.05 -9.00
N PRO A 191 1.65 -7.74 -9.69
CA PRO A 191 0.74 -8.78 -10.16
C PRO A 191 1.39 -9.65 -11.23
N TYR A 192 2.43 -9.22 -11.94
CA TYR A 192 3.00 -9.98 -13.07
C TYR A 192 4.22 -10.82 -12.71
N ARG A 193 4.71 -10.72 -11.47
CA ARG A 193 5.91 -11.45 -11.03
C ARG A 193 5.78 -11.99 -9.62
N ARG A 194 6.17 -13.25 -9.47
CA ARG A 194 6.07 -13.98 -8.21
C ARG A 194 7.03 -13.38 -7.20
N ASP A 195 6.54 -13.20 -5.97
CA ASP A 195 7.32 -12.75 -4.82
C ASP A 195 8.02 -11.40 -5.01
N GLU A 196 7.56 -10.57 -5.95
CA GLU A 196 8.00 -9.17 -6.10
C GLU A 196 7.03 -8.22 -5.39
N TYR A 197 7.54 -7.37 -4.49
CA TYR A 197 6.74 -6.48 -3.67
C TYR A 197 7.54 -5.25 -3.19
N PHE A 198 6.81 -4.26 -2.69
CA PHE A 198 7.33 -3.08 -2.02
C PHE A 198 6.51 -2.85 -0.74
N VAL A 199 7.16 -2.78 0.41
CA VAL A 199 6.53 -2.59 1.72
C VAL A 199 7.22 -1.45 2.45
N VAL A 200 6.42 -0.62 3.10
CA VAL A 200 6.90 0.44 4.00
C VAL A 200 6.38 0.15 5.40
N LEU A 201 7.28 0.19 6.37
CA LEU A 201 6.99 0.00 7.78
C LEU A 201 7.13 1.31 8.57
N ALA A 202 6.44 1.40 9.69
CA ALA A 202 6.40 2.58 10.56
C ALA A 202 7.75 2.89 11.20
N ASN A 203 8.62 1.88 11.33
CA ASN A 203 9.98 2.00 11.84
C ASN A 203 10.99 2.54 10.80
N SER A 204 10.50 3.15 9.71
CA SER A 204 11.32 3.69 8.61
C SER A 204 12.05 2.66 7.75
N GLN A 205 11.67 1.39 7.84
CA GLN A 205 12.15 0.35 6.93
C GLN A 205 11.31 0.29 5.66
N VAL A 206 11.99 0.20 4.51
CA VAL A 206 11.39 -0.04 3.21
C VAL A 206 11.93 -1.36 2.67
N HIS A 207 11.09 -2.39 2.64
CA HIS A 207 11.44 -3.67 2.05
C HIS A 207 11.05 -3.67 0.57
N ILE A 208 12.02 -3.94 -0.30
CA ILE A 208 11.76 -4.14 -1.73
C ILE A 208 12.35 -5.46 -2.19
N LYS A 209 11.51 -6.23 -2.89
CA LYS A 209 11.94 -7.41 -3.64
C LYS A 209 11.45 -7.23 -5.07
N ALA A 210 12.35 -7.06 -6.02
CA ALA A 210 12.05 -6.84 -7.43
C ALA A 210 13.25 -7.23 -8.31
N SER A 211 13.18 -6.96 -9.61
CA SER A 211 14.38 -7.05 -10.46
C SER A 211 15.51 -6.17 -9.91
N ALA A 212 16.76 -6.63 -10.01
CA ALA A 212 17.93 -5.92 -9.46
C ALA A 212 18.06 -4.48 -10.00
N VAL A 213 17.67 -4.24 -11.24
CA VAL A 213 17.67 -2.89 -11.86
C VAL A 213 16.67 -1.98 -11.15
N LEU A 214 15.46 -2.47 -10.88
CA LEU A 214 14.42 -1.73 -10.16
C LEU A 214 14.84 -1.48 -8.72
N GLU A 215 15.30 -2.52 -8.00
CA GLU A 215 15.77 -2.39 -6.61
C GLU A 215 16.85 -1.32 -6.49
N ARG A 216 17.87 -1.36 -7.35
CA ARG A 216 18.97 -0.37 -7.34
C ARG A 216 18.47 1.05 -7.64
N HIS A 217 17.52 1.20 -8.55
CA HIS A 217 16.96 2.51 -8.87
C HIS A 217 16.14 3.06 -7.70
N VAL A 218 15.31 2.23 -7.05
CA VAL A 218 14.56 2.62 -5.86
C VAL A 218 15.50 2.98 -4.70
N GLU A 219 16.54 2.18 -4.45
CA GLU A 219 17.56 2.47 -3.45
C GLU A 219 18.23 3.83 -3.70
N THR A 220 18.62 4.11 -4.94
CA THR A 220 19.22 5.40 -5.34
C THR A 220 18.27 6.57 -5.09
N VAL A 221 16.98 6.40 -5.39
CA VAL A 221 15.96 7.44 -5.18
C VAL A 221 15.70 7.67 -3.69
N LEU A 222 15.66 6.60 -2.91
CA LEU A 222 15.36 6.67 -1.48
C LEU A 222 16.58 7.08 -0.64
N ALA A 223 17.80 7.02 -1.18
CA ALA A 223 19.01 7.52 -0.54
C ALA A 223 18.94 9.03 -0.21
N ASP A 224 18.08 9.79 -0.89
CA ASP A 224 17.80 11.20 -0.58
C ASP A 224 17.06 11.41 0.78
N TYR A 225 16.72 10.31 1.47
CA TYR A 225 16.02 10.29 2.73
C TYR A 225 16.81 9.45 3.76
N PRO A 226 17.81 10.03 4.46
CA PRO A 226 18.74 9.30 5.33
C PRO A 226 18.09 8.66 6.58
N SER A 227 16.80 8.91 6.81
CA SER A 227 16.03 8.27 7.88
C SER A 227 15.43 6.93 7.46
N LEU A 228 15.46 6.59 6.16
CA LEU A 228 14.95 5.34 5.65
C LEU A 228 16.05 4.29 5.59
N GLU A 229 15.72 3.08 6.03
CA GLU A 229 16.54 1.88 5.79
C GLU A 229 15.89 1.09 4.65
N VAL A 230 16.57 1.00 3.50
CA VAL A 230 16.09 0.25 2.33
C VAL A 230 16.66 -1.17 2.36
N ILE A 231 15.79 -2.16 2.49
CA ILE A 231 16.14 -3.58 2.56
C ILE A 231 15.81 -4.24 1.22
N THR A 232 16.83 -4.57 0.45
CA THR A 232 16.71 -5.19 -0.88
C THR A 232 16.95 -6.71 -0.82
N SER A 233 16.56 -7.43 -1.87
CA SER A 233 16.76 -8.88 -1.93
C SER A 233 18.24 -9.29 -2.01
N THR A 234 19.12 -8.39 -2.47
CA THR A 234 20.57 -8.59 -2.53
C THR A 234 21.25 -8.41 -1.17
N VAL A 235 20.75 -7.53 -0.30
CA VAL A 235 21.26 -7.36 1.08
C VAL A 235 20.97 -8.59 1.94
N VAL A 236 19.83 -9.26 1.72
CA VAL A 236 19.51 -10.52 2.40
C VAL A 236 20.56 -11.61 2.12
N LYS A 237 21.16 -11.63 0.92
CA LYS A 237 22.23 -12.59 0.60
C LYS A 237 23.57 -12.26 1.28
N ARG A 238 23.92 -10.99 1.47
CA ARG A 238 25.19 -10.61 2.14
C ARG A 238 25.18 -10.88 3.65
N ASN A 239 24.05 -10.71 4.32
CA ASN A 239 23.96 -10.99 5.76
C ASN A 239 23.85 -12.48 6.10
N THR A 240 23.70 -13.36 5.10
CA THR A 240 23.73 -14.81 5.35
C THR A 240 25.17 -15.35 5.45
N GLU A 241 26.19 -14.55 5.08
CA GLU A 241 27.60 -14.95 5.12
C GLU A 241 28.48 -14.15 6.09
N VAL A 242 27.93 -13.17 6.84
CA VAL A 242 28.71 -12.41 7.83
C VAL A 242 28.04 -12.42 9.20
N SER A 243 28.54 -13.33 10.03
CA SER A 243 28.67 -13.24 11.48
C SER A 243 27.41 -13.40 12.35
N SER A 244 27.27 -14.62 12.85
CA SER A 244 26.95 -14.90 14.25
C SER A 244 27.74 -13.99 15.21
N THR A 245 27.09 -13.11 15.98
CA THR A 245 27.28 -12.94 17.44
C THR A 245 26.41 -11.81 18.03
N SER A 246 25.91 -12.07 19.25
CA SER A 246 25.32 -11.16 20.25
C SER A 246 23.97 -10.49 19.96
N GLY A 247 22.90 -11.16 20.41
CA GLY A 247 21.57 -10.57 20.56
C GLY A 247 21.42 -9.81 21.89
N LEU A 248 20.80 -8.63 21.83
CA LEU A 248 20.21 -7.98 23.00
C LEU A 248 18.76 -8.46 23.17
N PRO A 249 18.26 -8.67 24.41
CA PRO A 249 16.98 -9.32 24.63
C PRO A 249 15.78 -8.46 24.19
N PRO A 250 14.65 -9.08 23.77
CA PRO A 250 13.43 -8.41 23.30
C PRO A 250 12.82 -7.40 24.28
N GLN A 251 13.14 -7.53 25.57
CA GLN A 251 12.61 -6.66 26.62
C GLN A 251 13.15 -5.21 26.56
N ALA A 252 14.35 -5.00 25.99
CA ALA A 252 14.91 -3.65 25.84
C ALA A 252 14.14 -2.81 24.81
N ARG A 253 13.71 -3.42 23.69
CA ARG A 253 12.93 -2.75 22.62
C ARG A 253 11.55 -2.29 23.11
N ARG A 254 10.94 -3.03 24.03
CA ARG A 254 9.60 -2.70 24.59
C ARG A 254 9.63 -1.40 25.41
N LYS A 255 10.74 -1.13 26.11
CA LYS A 255 10.88 0.08 26.95
C LYS A 255 11.08 1.34 26.12
N GLU A 256 11.78 1.25 25.00
CA GLU A 256 11.96 2.35 24.05
C GLU A 256 10.68 2.66 23.28
N PHE A 257 9.91 1.64 22.89
CA PHE A 257 8.60 1.79 22.25
C PHE A 257 7.58 2.50 23.15
N LEU A 258 7.48 2.10 24.43
CA LEU A 258 6.58 2.77 25.38
C LEU A 258 6.99 4.22 25.67
N ARG A 259 8.30 4.52 25.61
CA ARG A 259 8.81 5.88 25.79
C ARG A 259 8.52 6.77 24.58
N ALA A 260 8.56 6.20 23.37
CA ALA A 260 8.18 6.90 22.14
C ALA A 260 6.68 7.21 22.08
N ILE A 261 5.81 6.28 22.53
CA ILE A 261 4.37 6.52 22.63
C ILE A 261 4.08 7.61 23.67
N GLY A 262 4.71 7.55 24.85
CA GLY A 262 4.54 8.57 25.91
C GLY A 262 4.97 9.98 25.50
N ALA A 263 5.98 10.12 24.63
CA ALA A 263 6.41 11.41 24.11
C ALA A 263 5.45 12.01 23.05
N SER A 264 4.64 11.17 22.39
CA SER A 264 3.75 11.59 21.30
C SER A 264 2.36 12.07 21.76
N VAL A 265 2.01 11.88 23.03
CA VAL A 265 0.70 12.28 23.62
C VAL A 265 0.77 13.66 24.31
N GLY A 266 1.94 14.30 24.34
CA GLY A 266 2.21 15.51 25.13
C GLY A 266 1.74 16.85 24.55
N ASN A 267 1.27 16.94 23.31
CA ASN A 267 0.80 18.22 22.73
C ASN A 267 -0.58 18.02 22.06
N GLY A 268 -1.60 18.68 22.63
CA GLY A 268 -3.05 18.49 22.44
C GLY A 268 -3.57 18.45 21.00
N ILE A 269 -4.77 17.89 20.74
CA ILE A 269 -6.08 18.44 21.12
C ILE A 269 -7.06 17.33 21.58
N VAL A 270 -7.94 17.73 22.50
CA VAL A 270 -8.99 17.01 23.24
C VAL A 270 -10.07 16.38 22.34
N GLY A 271 -10.49 15.14 22.66
CA GLY A 271 -11.90 14.73 22.49
C GLY A 271 -12.17 13.30 21.98
N ALA A 272 -12.23 12.34 22.91
CA ALA A 272 -13.15 11.17 22.99
C ALA A 272 -12.41 9.95 23.57
N GLY A 273 -12.73 9.62 24.81
CA GLY A 273 -12.07 8.57 25.59
C GLY A 273 -12.33 7.16 25.07
N ILE A 274 -11.30 6.33 25.17
CA ILE A 274 -11.43 4.87 25.14
C ILE A 274 -10.92 4.37 26.48
N SER A 275 -11.85 4.03 27.37
CA SER A 275 -11.56 3.24 28.56
C SER A 275 -11.19 1.82 28.12
N ALA A 276 -9.92 1.45 28.27
CA ALA A 276 -9.50 0.06 28.12
C ALA A 276 -9.86 -0.71 29.41
N ILE A 277 -10.93 -1.50 29.36
CA ILE A 277 -11.19 -2.52 30.37
C ILE A 277 -10.22 -3.68 30.08
N PHE A 278 -9.19 -3.82 30.92
CA PHE A 278 -8.36 -5.01 30.95
C PHE A 278 -9.11 -6.11 31.72
N GLY A 279 -9.84 -6.95 30.99
CA GLY A 279 -10.36 -8.22 31.53
C GLY A 279 -9.23 -9.26 31.56
N ALA A 280 -8.64 -9.45 32.73
CA ALA A 280 -7.69 -10.54 32.98
C ALA A 280 -8.42 -11.89 32.87
N CYS A 281 -7.95 -12.75 31.96
CA CYS A 281 -8.26 -14.17 32.01
C CYS A 281 -7.38 -14.80 33.09
N THR A 282 -7.98 -15.23 34.18
CA THR A 282 -7.41 -16.24 35.08
C THR A 282 -8.10 -17.56 34.83
N VAL A 283 -7.28 -18.55 34.45
CA VAL A 283 -7.65 -19.96 34.30
C VAL A 283 -7.86 -20.58 35.68
N MET A 284 -8.94 -21.32 35.84
CA MET A 284 -8.98 -22.59 36.55
C MET A 284 -9.98 -23.50 35.86
#